data_AF-A0A5D2WMG8-F1
#
_entry.id   AF-A0A5D2WMG8-F1
#
_cell.length_a   1.000
_cell.length_b   1.000
_cell.length_c   1.000
_cell.angle_alpha   90.00
_cell.angle_beta   90.00
_cell.angle_gamma   90.00
#
_symmetry.space_group_name_H-M   'P 1'
#
loop_
_entity.id
_entity.type
_entity.pdbx_description
1 polymer ?
#
loop_
_entity_poly.entity_id
_entity_poly.type
_entity_poly.pdbx_seq_one_letter_code
_entity_poly.pdbx_strand_id
1 'polypeptide(L)'
;MSSMASLLPAYFGAIYASNKAAMNQLAKYLSCDWARDNIRVNAIVPSVVKTALLEKYFEVNKEGLEVTLNRTPLGRLGQPKEVSAMVAFLCLPAAS
;
A
#
# COMPACT_ATOMS: atom_id res chain seq x y z
N MET A 1 -3.95 -5.71 3.16
CA MET A 1 -3.34 -4.63 2.36
C MET A 1 -2.81 -3.54 3.29
N SER A 2 -1.54 -3.14 3.11
CA SER A 2 -0.85 -2.16 3.96
C SER A 2 -0.83 -0.76 3.33
N SER A 3 0.13 0.09 3.70
CA SER A 3 0.32 1.47 3.23
C SER A 3 1.77 1.89 3.43
N MET A 4 2.30 2.77 2.58
CA MET A 4 3.63 3.38 2.75
C MET A 4 3.80 4.05 4.13
N ALA A 5 2.70 4.52 4.74
CA ALA A 5 2.65 5.02 6.12
C ALA A 5 3.06 3.99 7.20
N SER A 6 3.10 2.70 6.86
CA SER A 6 3.57 1.64 7.75
C SER A 6 5.10 1.55 7.84
N LEU A 7 5.81 2.15 6.89
CA LEU A 7 7.27 2.11 6.78
C LEU A 7 7.90 3.46 7.06
N LEU A 8 7.22 4.55 6.67
CA LEU A 8 7.73 5.91 6.77
C LEU A 8 6.67 6.83 7.38
N PRO A 9 7.06 7.82 8.22
CA PRO A 9 6.15 8.83 8.71
C PRO A 9 5.48 9.59 7.57
N ALA A 10 4.16 9.67 7.61
CA ALA A 10 3.35 10.35 6.63
C ALA A 10 2.17 11.05 7.30
N TYR A 11 1.63 12.08 6.65
CA TYR A 11 0.54 12.92 7.16
C TYR A 11 -0.84 12.23 7.20
N PHE A 12 -0.89 10.89 7.23
CA PHE A 12 -2.14 10.13 7.34
C PHE A 12 -2.59 9.89 8.79
N GLY A 13 -1.78 10.32 9.77
CA GLY A 13 -2.07 10.21 11.20
C GLY A 13 -1.54 8.93 11.86
N ALA A 14 -1.20 9.04 13.14
CA ALA A 14 -0.55 7.97 13.91
C ALA A 14 -1.41 6.70 13.99
N ILE A 15 -2.73 6.82 14.23
CA ILE A 15 -3.63 5.67 14.34
C ILE A 15 -3.67 4.87 13.04
N TYR A 16 -3.81 5.56 11.90
CA TYR A 16 -3.80 4.90 10.59
C TYR A 16 -2.46 4.24 10.30
N ALA A 17 -1.34 4.94 10.54
CA ALA A 17 0.00 4.41 10.35
C ALA A 17 0.26 3.17 11.21
N SER A 18 -0.09 3.20 12.50
CA SER A 18 0.03 2.09 13.43
C SER A 18 -0.78 0.87 12.97
N ASN A 19 -2.02 1.06 12.54
CA ASN A 19 -2.85 -0.04 12.04
C ASN A 19 -2.25 -0.66 10.76
N LYS A 20 -1.75 0.17 9.83
CA LYS A 20 -1.10 -0.33 8.61
C LYS A 20 0.23 -1.03 8.90
N ALA A 21 0.99 -0.59 9.91
CA ALA A 21 2.16 -1.31 10.41
C ALA A 21 1.78 -2.67 11.03
N ALA A 22 0.70 -2.73 11.80
CA ALA A 22 0.19 -3.99 12.35
C ALA A 22 -0.16 -4.99 11.24
N MET A 23 -0.74 -4.54 10.12
CA MET A 23 -1.02 -5.42 8.97
C MET A 23 0.25 -6.04 8.35
N ASN A 24 1.39 -5.33 8.34
CA ASN A 24 2.65 -5.91 7.87
C ASN A 24 3.10 -7.03 8.80
N GLN A 25 3.01 -6.81 10.11
CA GLN A 25 3.44 -7.80 11.08
C GLN A 25 2.50 -9.01 11.09
N LEU A 26 1.19 -8.78 10.98
CA LEU A 26 0.18 -9.83 10.84
C LEU A 26 0.47 -10.74 9.64
N ALA A 27 0.78 -10.15 8.47
CA ALA A 27 1.10 -10.94 7.28
C ALA A 27 2.31 -11.87 7.50
N LYS A 28 3.34 -11.41 8.23
CA LYS A 28 4.51 -12.24 8.58
C LYS A 28 4.14 -13.40 9.49
N TYR A 29 3.39 -13.14 10.56
CA TYR A 29 2.95 -14.21 11.48
C TYR A 29 2.09 -15.25 10.75
N LEU A 30 1.08 -14.81 10.00
CA LEU A 30 0.23 -15.72 9.23
C LEU A 30 1.01 -16.51 8.16
N SER A 31 2.07 -15.93 7.58
CA SER A 31 2.94 -16.66 6.64
C SER A 31 3.66 -17.82 7.31
N CYS A 32 4.06 -17.68 8.57
CA CYS A 32 4.68 -18.77 9.34
C CYS A 32 3.63 -19.80 9.78
N ASP A 33 2.49 -19.32 10.29
CA ASP A 33 1.43 -20.17 10.85
C ASP A 33 0.82 -21.09 9.78
N TRP A 34 0.63 -20.59 8.56
CA TRP A 34 -0.01 -21.33 7.47
C TRP A 34 0.95 -21.92 6.44
N ALA A 35 2.27 -21.85 6.70
CA ALA A 35 3.28 -22.42 5.79
C ALA A 35 3.08 -23.92 5.57
N ARG A 36 2.71 -24.67 6.62
CA ARG A 36 2.49 -26.14 6.56
C ARG A 36 1.28 -26.52 5.71
N ASP A 37 0.33 -25.61 5.57
CA ASP A 37 -0.85 -25.78 4.72
C ASP A 37 -0.59 -25.35 3.26
N ASN A 38 0.66 -25.02 2.93
CA ASN A 38 1.06 -24.49 1.62
C ASN A 38 0.32 -23.20 1.24
N ILE A 39 0.00 -22.35 2.24
CA ILE A 39 -0.66 -21.06 2.03
C ILE A 39 0.37 -19.94 2.16
N ARG A 40 0.50 -19.12 1.11
CA ARG A 40 1.36 -17.94 1.10
C ARG A 40 0.58 -16.70 1.54
N VAL A 41 1.15 -15.92 2.45
CA VAL A 41 0.57 -14.65 2.92
C VAL A 41 1.52 -13.51 2.60
N ASN A 42 1.02 -12.50 1.90
CA ASN A 42 1.79 -11.33 1.48
C ASN A 42 1.06 -10.03 1.83
N ALA A 43 1.82 -8.95 2.02
CA ALA A 43 1.30 -7.61 2.19
C ALA A 43 1.84 -6.69 1.08
N ILE A 44 0.94 -6.03 0.36
CA ILE A 44 1.29 -4.97 -0.58
C ILE A 44 1.24 -3.63 0.17
N VAL A 45 2.24 -2.77 -0.08
CA VAL A 45 2.45 -1.48 0.58
C VAL A 45 2.37 -0.35 -0.46
N PRO A 46 1.17 0.09 -0.89
CA PRO A 46 1.04 1.19 -1.85
C PRO A 46 1.38 2.54 -1.21
N SER A 47 1.88 3.45 -2.05
CA SER A 47 1.82 4.90 -1.80
C SER A 47 0.45 5.43 -2.26
N VAL A 48 0.33 6.75 -2.50
CA VAL A 48 -0.89 7.39 -2.98
C VAL A 48 -1.27 6.87 -4.38
N VAL A 49 -2.47 6.29 -4.48
CA VAL A 49 -3.03 5.73 -5.72
C VAL A 49 -4.26 6.55 -6.13
N LYS A 50 -4.39 6.82 -7.42
CA LYS A 50 -5.52 7.52 -8.02
C LYS A 50 -6.81 6.70 -7.85
N THR A 51 -7.60 7.06 -6.85
CA THR A 51 -8.88 6.45 -6.52
C THR A 51 -9.92 7.56 -6.38
N ALA A 52 -11.19 7.26 -6.57
CA ALA A 52 -12.26 8.26 -6.48
C ALA A 52 -12.30 9.01 -5.13
N LEU A 53 -11.87 8.35 -4.04
CA LEU A 53 -11.72 8.97 -2.72
C LEU A 53 -10.62 10.04 -2.71
N LEU A 54 -9.45 9.70 -3.24
CA LEU A 54 -8.29 10.59 -3.23
C LEU A 54 -8.39 11.69 -4.30
N GLU A 55 -9.08 11.44 -5.42
CA GLU A 55 -9.39 12.48 -6.41
C GLU A 55 -10.18 13.62 -5.77
N LYS A 56 -11.29 13.31 -5.09
CA LYS A 56 -12.08 14.32 -4.35
C LYS A 56 -11.27 15.04 -3.27
N TYR A 57 -10.39 14.31 -2.59
CA TYR A 57 -9.51 14.92 -1.58
C TYR A 57 -8.52 15.93 -2.19
N PHE A 58 -7.91 15.59 -3.32
CA PHE A 58 -6.94 16.47 -3.99
C PHE A 58 -7.58 17.61 -4.79
N GLU A 59 -8.86 17.49 -5.18
CA GLU A 59 -9.63 18.62 -5.75
C GLU A 59 -9.68 19.80 -4.77
N VAL A 60 -9.87 19.52 -3.48
CA VAL A 60 -9.92 20.54 -2.41
C VAL A 60 -8.55 20.80 -1.77
N ASN A 61 -7.59 19.87 -1.89
CA ASN A 61 -6.24 19.99 -1.33
C ASN A 61 -5.16 19.89 -2.41
N LYS A 62 -5.08 20.92 -3.26
CA LYS A 62 -4.10 20.99 -4.36
C LYS A 62 -2.66 21.04 -3.88
N GLU A 63 -2.38 21.72 -2.77
CA GLU A 63 -1.03 21.78 -2.19
C GLU A 63 -0.56 20.39 -1.73
N GLY A 64 -1.44 19.61 -1.08
CA GLY A 64 -1.16 18.23 -0.70
C GLY A 64 -0.88 17.32 -1.90
N LEU A 65 -1.52 17.57 -3.05
CA LEU A 65 -1.21 16.87 -4.29
C LEU A 65 0.20 17.20 -4.77
N GLU A 66 0.54 18.49 -4.88
CA GLU A 66 1.88 18.94 -5.31
C GLU A 66 2.99 18.37 -4.41
N VAL A 67 2.83 18.41 -3.09
CA VAL A 67 3.79 17.81 -2.15
C VAL A 67 3.93 16.30 -2.40
N THR A 68 2.83 15.61 -2.66
CA THR A 68 2.84 14.17 -2.96
C THR A 68 3.59 13.89 -4.26
N LEU A 69 3.33 14.65 -5.32
CA LEU A 69 3.98 14.50 -6.63
C LEU A 69 5.48 14.79 -6.54
N ASN A 70 5.88 15.87 -5.87
CA ASN A 70 7.28 16.25 -5.69
C ASN A 70 8.09 15.22 -4.88
N ARG A 71 7.44 14.50 -3.95
CA ARG A 71 8.07 13.42 -3.18
C ARG A 71 8.00 12.05 -3.86
N THR A 72 7.31 11.95 -4.99
CA THR A 72 7.19 10.71 -5.76
C THR A 72 8.13 10.78 -6.96
N PRO A 73 9.18 9.93 -7.05
CA PRO A 73 10.15 10.01 -8.14
C PRO A 73 9.55 9.93 -9.55
N LEU A 74 8.42 9.24 -9.72
CA LEU A 74 7.70 9.17 -10.99
C LEU A 74 6.87 10.43 -11.32
N GLY A 75 6.79 11.41 -10.41
CA GLY A 75 6.04 12.65 -10.60
C GLY A 75 4.53 12.47 -10.80
N ARG A 76 3.97 11.30 -10.46
CA ARG A 76 2.56 10.96 -10.66
C ARG A 76 2.03 10.07 -9.55
N LEU A 77 0.71 10.07 -9.37
CA LEU A 77 0.03 9.09 -8.53
C LEU A 77 0.12 7.68 -9.15
N GLY A 78 0.14 6.67 -8.29
CA GLY A 78 0.00 5.28 -8.71
C GLY A 78 -1.38 5.05 -9.32
N GLN A 79 -1.50 4.07 -10.21
CA GLN A 79 -2.76 3.67 -10.82
C GLN A 79 -3.29 2.39 -10.17
N PRO A 80 -4.62 2.21 -10.04
CA PRO A 80 -5.20 0.98 -9.51
C PRO A 80 -4.71 -0.28 -10.24
N LYS A 81 -4.48 -0.17 -11.56
CA LYS A 81 -3.97 -1.27 -12.39
C LYS A 81 -2.57 -1.75 -11.99
N GLU A 82 -1.71 -0.86 -11.50
CA GLU A 82 -0.36 -1.20 -11.04
C GLU A 82 -0.45 -2.05 -9.75
N VAL A 83 -1.38 -1.71 -8.86
CA VAL A 83 -1.64 -2.48 -7.64
C VAL A 83 -2.27 -3.83 -7.97
N SER A 84 -3.26 -3.88 -8.87
CA SER A 84 -3.91 -5.14 -9.24
C SER A 84 -2.96 -6.09 -9.97
N ALA A 85 -2.04 -5.57 -10.79
CA ALA A 85 -1.02 -6.38 -11.44
C ALA A 85 -0.10 -7.05 -10.41
N MET A 86 0.28 -6.33 -9.34
CA MET A 86 1.06 -6.91 -8.25
C MET A 86 0.28 -7.99 -7.48
N VAL A 87 -1.02 -7.76 -7.21
CA VAL A 87 -1.88 -8.78 -6.59
C VAL A 87 -1.91 -10.04 -7.46
N ALA A 88 -2.16 -9.88 -8.77
CA ALA A 88 -2.20 -11.00 -9.70
C ALA A 88 -0.88 -11.78 -9.71
N PHE A 89 0.26 -11.08 -9.77
CA PHE A 89 1.58 -11.72 -9.68
C PHE A 89 1.73 -12.55 -8.40
N LEU A 90 1.35 -12.00 -7.23
CA LEU A 90 1.45 -12.71 -5.96
C LEU A 90 0.58 -13.96 -5.88
N CYS A 91 -0.47 -14.06 -6.70
CA CYS A 91 -1.32 -15.25 -6.80
C CYS A 91 -0.75 -16.33 -7.75
N LEU A 92 0.24 -16.01 -8.59
CA LEU A 92 0.85 -16.97 -9.50
C LEU A 92 1.89 -17.87 -8.80
N PRO A 93 2.15 -19.08 -9.32
CA PRO A 93 3.25 -19.93 -8.84
C PRO A 93 4.62 -19.25 -8.87
N ALA A 94 4.85 -18.36 -9.85
CA ALA A 94 6.09 -17.61 -10.04
C ALA A 94 6.46 -16.66 -8.87
N ALA A 95 5.54 -16.41 -7.93
CA ALA A 95 5.79 -15.61 -6.74
C ALA A 95 6.17 -16.45 -5.49
N SER A 96 6.82 -17.60 -5.71
CA SER A 96 7.24 -18.56 -4.66
C SER A 96 8.75 -18.76 -4.68
#